data_AF-A0AAV3SWQ5-F1
#
_entry.id   AF-A0AAV3SWQ5-F1
#
_cell.length_a   1.000
_cell.length_b   1.000
_cell.length_c   1.000
_cell.angle_alpha   90.00
_cell.angle_beta   90.00
_cell.angle_gamma   90.00
#
_symmetry.space_group_name_H-M   'P 1'
#
loop_
_entity.id
_entity.type
_entity.pdbx_description
1 polymer ?
#
loop_
_entity_poly.entity_id
_entity_poly.type
_entity_poly.pdbx_seq_one_letter_code
_entity_poly.pdbx_strand_id
1 'polypeptide(L)'
;MLHAGLDKIWAWPFDASWFVGGAAQGTILAPFVTPFSDGILLAFVNVAVPLGQTAIGLGLILGVLTRTAAFFGAFMMLFFYFINGYGGGWANGMVTGELLGIMVFGTIVALGAGGVLAVDNRLREMELFENTRLRKLLG
;
A
#
# COMPACT_ATOMS: atom_id res chain seq x y z
N MET A 1 -7.14 2.63 2.33
CA MET A 1 -6.19 3.02 1.27
C MET A 1 -6.74 4.13 0.40
N LEU A 2 -7.89 3.96 -0.29
CA LEU A 2 -8.43 4.98 -1.19
C LEU A 2 -8.59 6.35 -0.53
N HIS A 3 -9.35 6.42 0.57
CA HIS A 3 -9.57 7.66 1.31
C HIS A 3 -8.26 8.34 1.70
N ALA A 4 -7.34 7.61 2.33
CA ALA A 4 -6.04 8.15 2.75
C ALA A 4 -5.16 8.65 1.58
N GLY A 5 -5.28 8.06 0.39
CA GLY A 5 -4.57 8.51 -0.81
C GLY A 5 -5.19 9.79 -1.38
N LEU A 6 -6.53 9.83 -1.49
CA LEU A 6 -7.26 11.01 -1.95
C LEU A 6 -7.07 12.20 -1.01
N ASP A 7 -7.10 11.99 0.31
CA ASP A 7 -6.86 13.06 1.28
C ASP A 7 -5.50 13.73 1.07
N LYS A 8 -4.47 12.94 0.74
CA LYS A 8 -3.11 13.47 0.44
C LYS A 8 -3.05 14.20 -0.90
N ILE A 9 -3.81 13.74 -1.90
CA ILE A 9 -3.93 14.44 -3.19
C ILE A 9 -4.65 15.77 -2.99
N TRP A 10 -5.68 15.82 -2.16
CA TRP A 10 -6.42 17.04 -1.85
C TRP A 10 -5.59 18.02 -1.01
N ALA A 11 -4.75 17.51 -0.12
CA ALA A 11 -3.83 18.30 0.68
C ALA A 11 -2.50 18.62 -0.02
N TRP A 12 -2.44 18.57 -1.36
CA TRP A 12 -1.19 18.76 -2.09
C TRP A 12 -0.62 20.19 -1.94
N PRO A 13 0.70 20.37 -1.71
CA PRO A 13 1.75 19.36 -1.69
C PRO A 13 1.76 18.51 -0.42
N PHE A 14 1.73 17.19 -0.61
CA PHE A 14 1.92 16.23 0.48
C PHE A 14 3.39 16.17 0.88
N ASP A 15 3.64 16.10 2.19
CA ASP A 15 4.99 15.91 2.74
C ASP A 15 5.06 14.69 3.65
N ALA A 16 5.91 13.74 3.28
CA ALA A 16 6.20 12.51 4.01
C ALA A 16 7.44 12.63 4.89
N SER A 17 8.18 13.76 4.87
CA SER A 17 9.50 13.90 5.49
C SER A 17 9.52 13.46 6.96
N TRP A 18 8.50 13.86 7.72
CA TRP A 18 8.33 13.44 9.12
C TRP A 18 8.14 11.93 9.25
N PHE A 19 7.32 11.33 8.39
CA PHE A 19 7.01 9.90 8.47
C PHE A 19 8.23 9.04 8.13
N VAL A 20 8.91 9.34 7.03
CA VAL A 20 10.08 8.55 6.60
C VAL A 20 11.37 8.93 7.33
N GLY A 21 11.43 10.11 7.94
CA GLY A 21 12.53 10.55 8.79
C GLY A 21 12.23 10.35 10.26
N GLY A 22 11.71 11.39 10.91
CA GLY A 22 11.59 11.46 12.37
C GLY A 22 10.78 10.33 13.01
N ALA A 23 9.64 9.94 12.42
CA ALA A 23 8.83 8.84 12.95
C ALA A 23 9.47 7.46 12.71
N ALA A 24 10.15 7.28 11.57
CA ALA A 24 10.86 6.04 11.29
C ALA A 24 12.15 5.89 12.13
N GLN A 25 12.70 7.00 12.63
CA GLN A 25 13.89 7.01 13.46
C GLN A 25 13.68 6.20 14.74
N GLY A 26 14.64 5.32 15.06
CA GLY A 26 14.56 4.43 16.22
C GLY A 26 13.76 3.14 15.99
N THR A 27 13.13 2.98 14.82
CA THR A 27 12.44 1.72 14.47
C THR A 27 13.38 0.75 13.75
N ILE A 28 12.98 -0.53 13.67
CA ILE A 28 13.70 -1.54 12.86
C ILE A 28 13.73 -1.19 11.37
N LEU A 29 12.81 -0.34 10.91
CA LEU A 29 12.73 0.09 9.52
C LEU A 29 13.62 1.29 9.20
N ALA A 30 14.22 1.93 10.21
CA ALA A 30 15.02 3.14 10.03
C ALA A 30 16.08 2.98 8.91
N PRO A 31 16.90 1.91 8.86
CA PRO A 31 17.96 1.78 7.84
C PRO A 31 17.44 1.74 6.39
N PHE A 32 16.18 1.38 6.19
CA PHE A 32 15.56 1.26 4.87
C PHE A 32 14.73 2.47 4.49
N VAL A 33 14.18 3.19 5.48
CA VAL A 33 13.19 4.25 5.27
C VAL A 33 13.81 5.64 5.39
N THR A 34 14.70 5.87 6.37
CA THR A 34 15.30 7.20 6.60
C THR A 34 16.16 7.73 5.45
N PRO A 35 16.76 6.91 4.57
CA PRO A 35 17.39 7.42 3.36
C PRO A 35 16.43 8.20 2.44
N PHE A 36 15.11 8.00 2.56
CA PHE A 36 14.09 8.70 1.78
C PHE A 36 13.61 10.00 2.43
N SER A 37 14.22 10.44 3.53
CA SER A 37 13.76 11.61 4.30
C SER A 37 14.16 12.97 3.73
N ASP A 38 14.99 13.02 2.68
CA ASP A 38 15.40 14.28 2.04
C ASP A 38 15.67 14.12 0.53
N GLY A 39 15.83 15.25 -0.16
CA GLY A 39 16.28 15.35 -1.54
C GLY A 39 15.34 14.71 -2.56
N ILE A 40 15.94 14.10 -3.59
CA ILE A 40 15.19 13.49 -4.70
C ILE A 40 14.36 12.27 -4.26
N LEU A 41 14.83 11.56 -3.23
CA LEU A 41 14.14 10.38 -2.70
C LEU A 41 12.87 10.80 -1.93
N LEU A 42 12.93 11.88 -1.16
CA LEU A 42 11.74 12.44 -0.53
C LEU A 42 10.74 12.94 -1.57
N ALA A 43 11.20 13.65 -2.61
CA ALA A 43 10.33 14.10 -3.69
C ALA A 43 9.61 12.91 -4.39
N PHE A 44 10.31 11.80 -4.58
CA PHE A 44 9.71 10.56 -5.07
C PHE A 44 8.65 10.02 -4.11
N VAL A 45 8.92 9.92 -2.81
CA VAL A 45 7.96 9.42 -1.81
C VAL A 45 6.71 10.32 -1.74
N ASN A 46 6.89 11.63 -1.79
CA ASN A 46 5.80 12.61 -1.75
C ASN A 46 4.82 12.44 -2.92
N VAL A 47 5.28 11.94 -4.07
CA VAL A 47 4.42 11.60 -5.22
C VAL A 47 3.92 10.16 -5.16
N ALA A 48 4.82 9.22 -4.85
CA ALA A 48 4.52 7.79 -4.90
C ALA A 48 3.50 7.36 -3.85
N VAL A 49 3.54 7.93 -2.63
CA VAL A 49 2.63 7.53 -1.55
C VAL A 49 1.18 7.93 -1.84
N PRO A 50 0.84 9.19 -2.17
CA PRO A 50 -0.54 9.57 -2.47
C PRO A 50 -1.12 8.84 -3.68
N LEU A 51 -0.35 8.74 -4.77
CA LEU A 51 -0.77 8.05 -5.99
C LEU A 51 -0.90 6.54 -5.76
N GLY A 52 0.07 5.93 -5.08
CA GLY A 52 0.08 4.51 -4.77
C GLY A 52 -1.11 4.11 -3.89
N GLN A 53 -1.38 4.85 -2.80
CA GLN A 53 -2.52 4.57 -1.93
C GLN A 53 -3.86 4.69 -2.66
N THR A 54 -3.97 5.69 -3.53
CA THR A 54 -5.16 5.90 -4.36
C THR A 54 -5.34 4.75 -5.36
N ALA A 55 -4.28 4.39 -6.09
CA ALA A 55 -4.30 3.30 -7.07
C ALA A 55 -4.61 1.94 -6.44
N ILE A 56 -4.03 1.64 -5.27
CA ILE A 56 -4.35 0.42 -4.51
C ILE A 56 -5.84 0.42 -4.14
N GLY A 57 -6.34 1.54 -3.61
CA GLY A 57 -7.75 1.68 -3.25
C GLY A 57 -8.69 1.45 -4.43
N LEU A 58 -8.39 2.08 -5.57
CA LEU A 58 -9.17 1.92 -6.80
C LEU A 58 -9.10 0.49 -7.35
N GLY A 59 -7.92 -0.13 -7.37
CA GLY A 59 -7.75 -1.50 -7.85
C GLY A 59 -8.58 -2.50 -7.05
N LEU A 60 -8.68 -2.32 -5.73
CA LEU A 60 -9.52 -3.15 -4.88
C LEU A 60 -11.03 -2.91 -5.08
N ILE A 61 -11.46 -1.66 -5.24
CA ILE A 61 -12.89 -1.33 -5.43
C ILE A 61 -13.37 -1.75 -6.81
N LEU A 62 -12.60 -1.43 -7.85
CA LEU A 62 -12.96 -1.74 -9.23
C LEU A 62 -12.72 -3.21 -9.57
N GLY A 63 -12.01 -3.95 -8.73
CA GLY A 63 -11.66 -5.32 -9.02
C GLY A 63 -10.61 -5.47 -10.12
N VAL A 64 -9.69 -4.50 -10.26
CA VAL A 64 -8.65 -4.47 -11.30
C VAL A 64 -7.27 -4.59 -10.66
N LEU A 65 -6.50 -5.58 -11.11
CA LEU A 65 -5.22 -5.99 -10.52
C LEU A 65 -5.35 -6.25 -9.01
N THR A 66 -6.45 -6.86 -8.56
CA THR A 66 -6.82 -6.96 -7.14
C THR A 66 -5.75 -7.60 -6.28
N ARG A 67 -5.14 -8.70 -6.76
CA ARG A 67 -4.08 -9.39 -6.03
C ARG A 67 -2.84 -8.50 -5.89
N THR A 68 -2.48 -7.79 -6.96
CA THR A 68 -1.36 -6.85 -6.97
C THR A 68 -1.64 -5.66 -6.05
N ALA A 69 -2.84 -5.08 -6.12
CA ALA A 69 -3.29 -3.99 -5.26
C ALA A 69 -3.29 -4.40 -3.78
N ALA A 70 -3.85 -5.58 -3.47
CA ALA A 70 -3.85 -6.12 -2.11
C ALA A 70 -2.43 -6.37 -1.60
N PHE A 71 -1.54 -6.93 -2.43
CA PHE A 71 -0.14 -7.13 -2.06
C PHE A 71 0.54 -5.81 -1.67
N PHE A 72 0.46 -4.79 -2.53
CA PHE A 72 1.06 -3.49 -2.22
C PHE A 72 0.35 -2.77 -1.06
N GLY A 73 -0.95 -2.99 -0.88
CA GLY A 73 -1.70 -2.52 0.28
C GLY A 73 -1.19 -3.12 1.58
N ALA A 74 -0.99 -4.45 1.63
CA ALA A 74 -0.41 -5.14 2.77
C ALA A 74 1.03 -4.67 3.03
N PHE A 75 1.82 -4.54 1.96
CA PHE A 75 3.20 -4.06 2.03
C PHE A 75 3.27 -2.66 2.65
N MET A 76 2.48 -1.69 2.17
CA MET A 76 2.44 -0.35 2.75
C MET A 76 1.96 -0.34 4.21
N MET A 77 0.94 -1.15 4.54
CA MET A 77 0.45 -1.26 5.92
C MET A 77 1.51 -1.81 6.88
N LEU A 78 2.41 -2.67 6.40
CA LEU A 78 3.54 -3.16 7.19
C LEU A 78 4.47 -2.01 7.64
N PHE A 79 4.82 -1.09 6.72
CA PHE A 79 5.64 0.07 7.07
C PHE A 79 4.94 0.95 8.10
N PHE A 80 3.65 1.24 7.88
CA PHE A 80 2.86 2.06 8.80
C PHE A 80 2.74 1.41 10.18
N TYR A 81 2.52 0.11 10.23
CA TYR A 81 2.38 -0.63 11.48
C TYR A 81 3.63 -0.50 12.36
N PHE A 82 4.82 -0.72 11.80
CA PHE A 82 6.06 -0.64 12.57
C PHE A 82 6.47 0.79 12.91
N ILE A 83 6.32 1.74 11.96
CA ILE A 83 6.70 3.14 12.17
C ILE A 83 5.77 3.80 13.20
N ASN A 84 4.45 3.68 13.03
CA ASN A 84 3.49 4.25 13.99
C ASN A 84 3.52 3.51 15.32
N GLY A 85 3.67 2.18 15.29
CA GLY A 85 3.66 1.33 16.47
C GLY A 85 4.78 1.68 17.46
N TYR A 86 6.01 1.74 16.97
CA TYR A 86 7.19 2.07 17.79
C TYR A 86 7.16 3.54 18.28
N GLY A 87 6.54 4.44 17.50
CA GLY A 87 6.30 5.84 17.86
C GLY A 87 5.19 6.07 18.91
N GLY A 88 4.67 5.01 19.54
CA GLY A 88 3.63 5.10 20.58
C GLY A 88 2.27 4.54 20.17
N GLY A 89 2.09 4.14 18.92
CA GLY A 89 0.85 3.54 18.41
C GLY A 89 0.47 2.23 19.10
N TRP A 90 1.45 1.51 19.68
CA TRP A 90 1.20 0.29 20.46
C TRP A 90 0.93 0.52 21.95
N ALA A 91 0.93 1.78 22.42
CA ALA A 91 0.69 2.09 23.83
C ALA A 91 -0.69 1.62 24.33
N ASN A 92 -1.67 1.52 23.42
CA ASN A 92 -3.02 1.04 23.71
C ASN A 92 -3.31 -0.35 23.11
N GLY A 93 -2.26 -1.08 22.71
CA GLY A 93 -2.35 -2.43 22.14
C GLY A 93 -1.78 -2.55 20.72
N MET A 94 -1.40 -3.78 20.37
CA MET A 94 -0.81 -4.11 19.07
C MET A 94 -1.85 -4.29 17.95
N VAL A 95 -3.14 -4.42 18.29
CA VAL A 95 -4.21 -4.59 17.30
C VAL A 95 -4.66 -3.22 16.80
N THR A 96 -3.95 -2.72 15.81
CA THR A 96 -4.22 -1.41 15.20
C THR A 96 -4.92 -1.54 13.84
N GLY A 97 -5.38 -0.41 13.29
CA GLY A 97 -5.95 -0.38 11.94
C GLY A 97 -4.96 -0.85 10.87
N GLU A 98 -3.66 -0.62 11.07
CA GLU A 98 -2.60 -1.14 10.22
C GLU A 98 -2.54 -2.66 10.25
N LEU A 99 -2.53 -3.28 11.44
CA LEU A 99 -2.53 -4.74 11.56
C LEU A 99 -3.78 -5.36 10.92
N LEU A 100 -4.96 -4.78 11.17
CA LEU A 100 -6.20 -5.24 10.54
C LEU A 100 -6.12 -5.14 9.01
N GLY A 101 -5.56 -4.05 8.47
CA GLY A 101 -5.36 -3.93 7.03
C GLY A 101 -4.39 -4.96 6.47
N ILE A 102 -3.28 -5.26 7.16
CA ILE A 102 -2.35 -6.35 6.77
C ILE A 102 -3.10 -7.67 6.70
N MET A 103 -3.92 -7.99 7.70
CA MET A 103 -4.68 -9.24 7.77
C MET A 103 -5.71 -9.34 6.64
N VAL A 104 -6.47 -8.26 6.38
CA VAL A 104 -7.49 -8.23 5.31
C VAL A 104 -6.83 -8.35 3.94
N PHE A 105 -5.81 -7.55 3.66
CA PHE A 105 -5.10 -7.60 2.38
C PHE A 105 -4.35 -8.92 2.20
N GLY A 106 -3.73 -9.44 3.26
CA GLY A 106 -3.09 -10.76 3.26
C GLY A 106 -4.07 -11.88 2.95
N THR A 107 -5.28 -11.82 3.51
CA THR A 107 -6.36 -12.76 3.20
C THR A 107 -6.77 -12.69 1.72
N ILE A 108 -6.91 -11.49 1.16
CA ILE A 108 -7.21 -11.31 -0.28
C ILE A 108 -6.11 -11.93 -1.15
N VAL A 109 -4.84 -11.72 -0.80
CA VAL A 109 -3.68 -12.28 -1.51
C VAL A 109 -3.64 -13.81 -1.40
N ALA A 110 -3.89 -14.36 -0.21
CA ALA A 110 -3.81 -15.79 0.08
C ALA A 110 -4.97 -16.59 -0.52
N LEU A 111 -6.20 -16.06 -0.43
CA LEU A 111 -7.40 -16.70 -0.96
C LEU A 111 -7.63 -16.44 -2.45
N GLY A 112 -6.87 -15.53 -3.06
CA GLY A 112 -7.04 -15.19 -4.48
C GLY A 112 -8.39 -14.56 -4.79
N ALA A 113 -8.88 -13.66 -3.91
CA ALA A 113 -10.24 -13.11 -3.99
C ALA A 113 -10.55 -12.29 -5.26
N GLY A 114 -9.59 -12.10 -6.16
CA GLY A 114 -9.81 -11.57 -7.51
C GLY A 114 -10.58 -12.51 -8.47
N GLY A 115 -10.91 -13.73 -8.06
CA GLY A 115 -11.36 -14.78 -8.97
C GLY A 115 -12.87 -14.94 -9.20
N VAL A 116 -13.77 -14.24 -8.49
CA VAL A 116 -15.23 -14.50 -8.64
C VAL A 116 -16.02 -13.28 -9.14
N LEU A 117 -15.85 -12.11 -8.51
CA LEU A 117 -16.61 -10.89 -8.86
C LEU A 117 -15.73 -9.74 -9.37
N ALA A 118 -14.41 -9.91 -9.39
CA ALA A 118 -13.50 -8.86 -9.81
C ALA A 118 -13.41 -8.78 -11.34
N VAL A 119 -13.19 -7.56 -11.84
CA VAL A 119 -12.93 -7.29 -13.26
C VAL A 119 -11.70 -8.06 -13.78
N ASP A 120 -10.80 -8.47 -12.88
CA ASP A 120 -9.68 -9.38 -13.16
C ASP A 120 -10.07 -10.63 -13.95
N ASN A 121 -11.23 -11.23 -13.70
CA ASN A 121 -11.69 -12.38 -14.48
C ASN A 121 -11.93 -12.02 -15.95
N ARG A 122 -12.54 -10.86 -16.20
CA ARG A 122 -12.80 -10.38 -17.56
C ARG A 122 -11.53 -9.92 -18.26
N LEU A 123 -10.57 -9.37 -17.51
CA LEU A 123 -9.26 -8.99 -18.06
C LEU A 123 -8.46 -10.21 -18.54
N ARG A 124 -8.62 -11.39 -17.91
CA ARG A 124 -7.95 -12.64 -18.34
C ARG A 124 -8.31 -13.09 -19.75
N GLU A 125 -9.46 -12.65 -20.26
CA GLU A 125 -9.95 -12.99 -21.61
C GLU A 125 -9.42 -12.03 -22.68
N MET A 126 -8.76 -10.93 -22.28
CA MET A 126 -8.21 -9.95 -23.23
C MET A 126 -6.85 -10.41 -23.77
N GLU A 127 -6.59 -10.14 -25.06
CA GLU A 127 -5.32 -10.47 -25.74
C GLU A 127 -4.09 -9.94 -24.97
N LEU A 128 -4.20 -8.79 -24.32
CA LEU A 128 -3.13 -8.20 -23.50
C LEU A 128 -2.67 -9.13 -22.36
N PHE A 129 -3.56 -9.94 -21.80
CA PHE A 129 -3.29 -10.84 -20.68
C PHE A 129 -3.09 -12.30 -21.09
N GLU A 130 -3.02 -12.59 -22.39
CA GLU A 130 -2.53 -13.89 -22.88
C GLU A 130 -1.06 -14.13 -22.48
N ASN A 131 -0.29 -13.05 -22.35
CA ASN A 131 1.09 -13.11 -21.86
C ASN A 131 1.14 -13.63 -20.40
N THR A 132 1.85 -14.73 -20.20
CA THR A 132 2.01 -15.39 -18.90
C THR A 132 2.51 -14.47 -17.78
N ARG A 133 3.31 -13.44 -18.10
CA ARG A 133 3.83 -12.49 -17.09
C ARG A 133 2.76 -11.54 -16.58
N LEU A 134 1.95 -10.98 -17.48
CA LEU A 134 0.88 -10.06 -17.11
C LEU A 134 -0.26 -10.79 -16.41
N ARG A 135 -0.54 -12.04 -16.83
CA ARG A 135 -1.52 -12.91 -16.17
C ARG A 135 -1.20 -13.17 -14.69
N LYS A 136 0.09 -13.27 -14.33
CA LYS A 136 0.51 -13.41 -12.92
C LYS A 136 0.11 -12.22 -12.03
N LEU A 137 -0.04 -11.03 -12.61
CA LEU A 137 -0.47 -9.83 -11.86
C LEU A 137 -1.96 -9.90 -11.47
N LEU A 138 -2.77 -10.65 -12.24
CA LEU A 138 -4.19 -10.87 -12.00
C LEU A 138 -4.48 -12.02 -11.02
N GLY A 139 -3.47 -12.82 -10.65
CA GLY A 139 -3.61 -13.95 -9.74
C GLY A 139 -3.42 -15.30 -10.40
#